data_AF-A0AA36GVJ6-F1
#
_entry.id   AF-A0AA36GVJ6-F1
#
_cell.length_a   1.000
_cell.length_b   1.000
_cell.length_c   1.000
_cell.angle_alpha   90.00
_cell.angle_beta   90.00
_cell.angle_gamma   90.00
#
_symmetry.space_group_name_H-M   'P 1'
#
loop_
_entity.id
_entity.type
_entity.pdbx_description
1 polymer ?
#
loop_
_entity_poly.entity_id
_entity_poly.type
_entity_poly.pdbx_seq_one_letter_code
_entity_poly.pdbx_strand_id
1 'polypeptide(L)'
;MDLDHYLSLVKCSICLDVIVQPCTLGCGHSFCELCVDEAINYDDRCPECRQYTQGICIRNLRLSDIIQVVVSHQSDAELSRYKWRERENEAALTVRKRARIILFSVLYPRKESLTIEEIEDEWRHLRPDNKPFDDKLMSEISRMISSNHTFFEVVNVEGGKRVSMKMGVEQGSP
;
A
#
# COMPACT_ATOMS: atom_id res chain seq x y z
N MET A 1 5.92 26.82 25.40
CA MET A 1 4.98 25.94 24.68
C MET A 1 5.74 24.66 24.44
N ASP A 2 5.25 23.53 24.94
CA ASP A 2 5.98 22.26 24.94
C ASP A 2 5.88 21.59 23.56
N LEU A 3 7.01 21.47 22.86
CA LEU A 3 7.08 20.94 21.49
C LEU A 3 6.73 19.45 21.44
N ASP A 4 6.96 18.72 22.55
CA ASP A 4 6.63 17.31 22.71
C ASP A 4 5.12 17.07 22.66
N HIS A 5 4.33 18.02 23.18
CA HIS A 5 2.88 17.95 23.10
C HIS A 5 2.37 18.03 21.65
N TYR A 6 2.99 18.87 20.80
CA TYR A 6 2.59 19.00 19.39
C TYR A 6 2.98 17.80 18.55
N LEU A 7 4.11 17.15 18.84
CA LEU A 7 4.51 15.91 18.17
C LEU A 7 3.50 14.78 18.39
N SER A 8 2.88 14.74 19.57
CA SER A 8 1.86 13.73 19.87
C SER A 8 0.63 13.83 18.95
N LEU A 9 0.30 15.02 18.46
CA LEU A 9 -0.86 15.28 17.58
C LEU A 9 -0.64 14.78 16.14
N VAL A 10 0.61 14.58 15.75
CA VAL A 10 1.00 14.16 14.39
C VAL A 10 1.69 12.79 14.38
N LYS A 11 1.41 11.98 15.41
CA LYS A 11 1.96 10.64 15.56
C LYS A 11 1.05 9.62 14.89
N CYS A 12 1.62 8.77 14.04
CA CYS A 12 0.92 7.65 13.43
C CYS A 12 0.69 6.58 14.50
N SER A 13 -0.55 6.19 14.71
CA SER A 13 -0.93 5.14 15.68
C SER A 13 -0.45 3.73 15.30
N ILE A 14 -0.03 3.51 14.04
CA ILE A 14 0.48 2.22 13.56
C ILE A 14 1.98 2.06 13.85
N CYS A 15 2.81 2.99 13.34
CA CYS A 15 4.27 2.92 13.52
C CYS A 15 4.78 3.66 14.76
N LEU A 16 3.88 4.34 15.48
CA LEU A 16 4.17 5.09 16.71
C LEU A 16 5.27 6.14 16.52
N ASP A 17 5.26 6.81 15.38
CA ASP A 17 6.23 7.82 14.99
C ASP A 17 5.56 8.93 14.18
N VAL A 18 6.25 10.04 13.93
CA VAL A 18 5.69 11.17 13.15
C VAL A 18 5.17 10.65 11.81
N ILE A 19 3.96 11.08 11.45
CA ILE A 19 3.29 10.69 10.21
C ILE A 19 4.14 11.15 9.02
N VAL A 20 4.41 10.23 8.10
CA VAL A 20 5.07 10.50 6.83
C VAL A 20 4.04 10.37 5.72
N GLN A 21 3.91 11.40 4.87
CA GLN A 21 2.93 11.44 3.78
C GLN A 21 1.52 11.12 4.29
N PRO A 22 0.90 12.03 5.06
CA PRO A 22 -0.34 11.75 5.76
C PRO A 22 -1.47 11.37 4.80
N CYS A 23 -2.15 10.26 5.09
CA CYS A 23 -3.40 9.85 4.47
C CYS A 23 -4.51 9.79 5.50
N THR A 24 -5.64 10.42 5.19
CA THR A 24 -6.82 10.49 6.03
C THR A 24 -7.89 9.54 5.49
N LEU A 25 -8.47 8.74 6.39
CA LEU A 25 -9.61 7.86 6.09
C LEU A 25 -10.93 8.64 6.24
N GLY A 26 -12.04 8.10 5.72
CA GLY A 26 -13.37 8.74 5.81
C GLY A 26 -13.86 9.00 7.24
N CYS A 27 -13.29 8.33 8.25
CA CYS A 27 -13.54 8.58 9.67
C CYS A 27 -12.78 9.79 10.27
N GLY A 28 -11.87 10.40 9.51
CA GLY A 28 -11.06 11.55 9.94
C GLY A 28 -9.68 11.21 10.55
N HIS A 29 -9.42 9.94 10.89
CA HIS A 29 -8.09 9.54 11.40
C HIS A 29 -7.05 9.53 10.28
N SER A 30 -5.82 9.93 10.63
CA SER A 30 -4.71 10.11 9.69
C SER A 30 -3.49 9.30 10.09
N PHE A 31 -2.84 8.70 9.09
CA PHE A 31 -1.72 7.76 9.26
C PHE A 31 -0.67 8.04 8.20
N CYS A 32 0.49 7.39 8.28
CA CYS A 32 1.40 7.35 7.11
C CYS A 32 0.71 6.63 5.94
N GLU A 33 0.87 7.13 4.71
CA GLU A 33 0.31 6.51 3.49
C GLU A 33 0.68 5.01 3.43
N LEU A 34 1.96 4.67 3.62
CA LEU A 34 2.41 3.27 3.63
C LEU A 34 1.73 2.45 4.73
N CYS A 35 1.68 2.96 5.96
CA CYS A 35 1.12 2.23 7.09
C CYS A 35 -0.37 1.93 6.91
N VAL A 36 -1.16 2.91 6.48
CA VAL A 36 -2.61 2.69 6.28
C VAL A 36 -2.88 1.83 5.06
N ASP A 37 -2.10 1.99 3.98
CA ASP A 37 -2.21 1.12 2.81
C ASP A 37 -1.87 -0.34 3.16
N GLU A 38 -0.96 -0.62 4.09
CA GLU A 38 -0.75 -1.97 4.63
C GLU A 38 -1.92 -2.45 5.48
N ALA A 39 -2.40 -1.64 6.42
CA ALA A 39 -3.45 -2.04 7.35
C ALA A 39 -4.78 -2.33 6.64
N ILE A 40 -5.24 -1.44 5.75
CA ILE A 40 -6.54 -1.59 5.10
C ILE A 40 -6.57 -2.70 4.05
N ASN A 41 -5.42 -3.10 3.51
CA ASN A 41 -5.34 -4.28 2.63
C ASN A 41 -5.56 -5.61 3.41
N TYR A 42 -5.38 -5.60 4.72
CA TYR A 42 -5.62 -6.76 5.59
C TYR A 42 -7.03 -6.74 6.20
N ASP A 43 -7.46 -5.56 6.67
CA ASP A 43 -8.78 -5.35 7.27
C ASP A 43 -9.26 -3.96 6.88
N ASP A 44 -10.36 -3.87 6.13
CA ASP A 44 -10.96 -2.63 5.63
C ASP A 44 -11.42 -1.65 6.73
N ARG A 45 -11.11 -1.89 8.01
CA ARG A 45 -11.48 -1.01 9.13
C ARG A 45 -10.35 -0.09 9.54
N CYS A 46 -10.71 1.10 10.00
CA CYS A 46 -9.76 2.06 10.55
C CYS A 46 -8.98 1.43 11.72
N PRO A 47 -7.63 1.49 11.73
CA PRO A 47 -6.83 0.92 12.82
C PRO A 47 -7.11 1.52 14.21
N GLU A 48 -7.60 2.76 14.26
CA GLU A 48 -7.92 3.45 15.52
C GLU A 48 -9.36 3.23 15.98
N CYS A 49 -10.35 3.66 15.18
CA CYS A 49 -11.75 3.66 15.59
C CYS A 49 -12.55 2.44 15.10
N ARG A 50 -11.93 1.55 14.31
CA ARG A 50 -12.55 0.35 13.72
C ARG A 50 -13.75 0.60 12.81
N GLN A 51 -14.05 1.85 12.47
CA GLN A 51 -15.06 2.17 11.46
C GLN A 51 -14.66 1.60 10.11
N TYR A 52 -15.62 1.02 9.40
CA TYR A 52 -15.39 0.51 8.05
C TYR A 52 -14.93 1.64 7.14
N THR A 53 -13.84 1.38 6.43
CA THR A 53 -13.27 2.24 5.42
C THR A 53 -13.63 1.63 4.09
N GLN A 54 -14.03 2.43 3.12
CA GLN A 54 -14.31 1.93 1.77
C GLN A 54 -13.01 1.58 1.01
N GLY A 55 -11.90 1.31 1.71
CA GLY A 55 -10.55 1.19 1.15
C GLY A 55 -9.99 2.52 0.59
N ILE A 56 -10.72 3.63 0.77
CA ILE A 56 -10.32 4.94 0.26
C ILE A 56 -9.53 5.68 1.34
N CYS A 57 -8.27 6.01 1.03
CA CYS A 57 -7.46 6.94 1.80
C CYS A 57 -7.10 8.15 0.94
N ILE A 58 -7.21 9.36 1.49
CA ILE A 58 -6.97 10.61 0.77
C ILE A 58 -5.74 11.27 1.37
N ARG A 59 -4.76 11.60 0.53
CA ARG A 59 -3.58 12.36 0.96
C ARG A 59 -3.99 13.72 1.51
N ASN A 60 -3.51 14.03 2.71
CA ASN A 60 -3.82 15.27 3.41
C ASN A 60 -2.66 16.26 3.25
N LEU A 61 -2.70 17.04 2.18
CA LEU A 61 -1.63 18.00 1.84
C LEU A 61 -1.42 19.05 2.94
N ARG A 62 -2.50 19.50 3.60
CA ARG A 62 -2.39 20.50 4.68
C ARG A 62 -1.73 19.94 5.93
N LEU A 63 -2.09 18.72 6.32
CA LEU A 63 -1.41 18.05 7.42
C LEU A 63 0.06 17.78 7.08
N SER A 64 0.36 17.50 5.81
CA SER A 64 1.75 17.36 5.34
C SER A 64 2.53 18.66 5.55
N ASP A 65 1.99 19.81 5.15
CA ASP A 65 2.63 21.12 5.36
C ASP A 65 2.92 21.38 6.85
N ILE A 66 1.95 21.11 7.72
CA ILE A 66 2.07 21.28 9.18
C ILE A 66 3.17 20.37 9.75
N ILE A 67 3.19 19.09 9.36
CA ILE A 67 4.19 18.13 9.83
C ILE A 67 5.60 18.59 9.43
N GLN A 68 5.79 19.07 8.21
CA GLN A 68 7.10 19.55 7.76
C GLN A 68 7.60 20.71 8.63
N VAL A 69 6.71 21.64 9.01
CA VAL A 69 7.05 22.73 9.95
C VAL A 69 7.39 22.17 11.33
N VAL A 70 6.62 21.22 11.87
CA VAL A 70 6.90 20.63 13.19
C VAL A 70 8.25 19.92 13.20
N VAL A 71 8.55 19.13 12.16
CA VAL A 71 9.79 18.36 12.04
C VAL A 71 10.99 19.26 11.78
N SER A 72 10.84 20.40 11.09
CA SER A 72 11.94 21.34 10.85
C SER A 72 12.43 22.05 12.11
N HIS A 73 11.64 22.01 13.20
CA HIS A 73 12.02 22.57 14.50
C HIS A 73 12.55 21.51 15.47
N GLN A 74 12.68 20.25 15.03
CA GLN A 74 13.28 19.17 15.80
C GLN A 74 14.81 19.20 15.70
N SER A 75 15.49 18.32 16.43
CA SER A 75 16.93 18.15 16.28
C SER A 75 17.29 17.69 14.85
N ASP A 76 18.52 17.99 14.42
CA ASP A 76 19.03 17.53 13.11
C ASP A 76 18.96 16.01 12.95
N ALA A 77 19.12 15.27 14.05
CA ALA A 77 19.00 13.82 14.08
C ALA A 77 17.56 13.36 13.76
N GLU A 78 16.56 14.00 14.36
CA GLU A 78 15.14 13.70 14.14
C GLU A 78 14.69 14.10 12.75
N LEU A 79 15.09 15.27 12.27
CA LEU A 79 14.82 15.73 10.91
C LEU A 79 15.44 14.77 9.87
N SER A 80 16.66 14.30 10.10
CA SER A 80 17.34 13.33 9.24
C SER A 80 16.62 11.99 9.23
N ARG A 81 16.19 11.51 10.41
CA ARG A 81 15.41 10.28 10.57
C ARG A 81 14.07 10.36 9.84
N TYR A 82 13.34 11.48 9.95
CA TYR A 82 12.09 11.71 9.24
C TYR A 82 12.31 11.69 7.72
N LYS A 83 13.29 12.43 7.20
CA LYS A 83 13.60 12.47 5.75
C LYS A 83 14.04 11.11 5.20
N TRP A 84 14.73 10.31 6.00
CA TRP A 84 15.06 8.94 5.63
C TRP A 84 13.79 8.08 5.52
N ARG A 85 12.91 8.13 6.53
CA ARG A 85 11.62 7.42 6.50
C ARG A 85 10.75 7.86 5.33
N GLU A 86 10.74 9.14 4.99
CA GLU A 86 10.02 9.67 3.84
C GLU A 86 10.48 9.05 2.51
N ARG A 87 11.80 8.95 2.29
CA ARG A 87 12.34 8.32 1.09
C ARG A 87 12.06 6.82 1.03
N GLU A 88 12.23 6.11 2.14
CA GLU A 88 11.96 4.67 2.20
C GLU A 88 10.49 4.36 1.98
N ASN A 89 9.59 5.14 2.59
CA ASN A 89 8.15 4.99 2.39
C ASN A 89 7.75 5.25 0.93
N GLU A 90 8.25 6.31 0.31
CA GLU A 90 7.98 6.61 -1.11
C GLU A 90 8.49 5.50 -2.04
N ALA A 91 9.69 4.97 -1.76
CA ALA A 91 10.26 3.86 -2.53
C ALA A 91 9.39 2.60 -2.42
N ALA A 92 8.96 2.24 -1.20
CA ALA A 92 8.07 1.10 -0.97
C ALA A 92 6.71 1.28 -1.66
N LEU A 93 6.10 2.46 -1.51
CA LEU A 93 4.83 2.80 -2.16
C LEU A 93 4.95 2.76 -3.69
N THR A 94 6.08 3.18 -4.26
CA THR A 94 6.33 3.11 -5.70
C THR A 94 6.34 1.67 -6.20
N VAL A 95 7.04 0.76 -5.52
CA VAL A 95 7.07 -0.66 -5.89
C VAL A 95 5.65 -1.25 -5.76
N ARG A 96 4.93 -0.92 -4.70
CA ARG A 96 3.56 -1.39 -4.48
C ARG A 96 2.56 -0.91 -5.53
N LYS A 97 2.64 0.37 -5.92
CA LYS A 97 1.83 0.94 -7.01
C LYS A 97 2.13 0.23 -8.34
N ARG A 98 3.41 -0.05 -8.62
CA ARG A 98 3.81 -0.84 -9.80
C ARG A 98 3.25 -2.26 -9.75
N ALA A 99 3.37 -2.96 -8.62
CA ALA A 99 2.84 -4.31 -8.44
C ALA A 99 1.32 -4.36 -8.67
N ARG A 100 0.56 -3.41 -8.11
CA ARG A 100 -0.89 -3.28 -8.38
C ARG A 100 -1.16 -3.14 -9.88
N ILE A 101 -0.50 -2.19 -10.55
CA ILE A 101 -0.73 -1.95 -11.98
C ILE A 101 -0.48 -3.22 -12.79
N ILE A 102 0.62 -3.93 -12.52
CA ILE A 102 0.96 -5.17 -13.22
C ILE A 102 -0.12 -6.23 -12.99
N LEU A 103 -0.44 -6.52 -11.72
CA LEU A 103 -1.42 -7.55 -11.37
C LEU A 103 -2.79 -7.27 -11.99
N PHE A 104 -3.28 -6.04 -11.90
CA PHE A 104 -4.56 -5.67 -12.50
C PHE A 104 -4.51 -5.62 -14.03
N SER A 105 -3.38 -5.27 -14.65
CA SER A 105 -3.29 -5.28 -16.12
C SER A 105 -3.24 -6.69 -16.69
N VAL A 106 -2.57 -7.62 -16.00
CA VAL A 106 -2.34 -8.98 -16.47
C VAL A 106 -3.47 -9.92 -16.07
N LEU A 107 -3.91 -9.89 -14.81
CA LEU A 107 -4.88 -10.87 -14.29
C LEU A 107 -6.34 -10.50 -14.59
N TYR A 108 -6.68 -9.21 -14.65
CA TYR A 108 -8.05 -8.77 -14.92
C TYR A 108 -8.65 -9.30 -16.25
N PRO A 109 -7.93 -9.27 -17.40
CA PRO A 109 -8.47 -9.79 -18.65
C PRO A 109 -8.43 -11.33 -18.75
N ARG A 110 -7.84 -12.03 -17.77
CA ARG A 110 -7.56 -13.46 -17.84
C ARG A 110 -8.62 -14.27 -17.09
N LYS A 111 -9.00 -15.40 -17.67
CA LYS A 111 -9.84 -16.42 -17.00
C LYS A 111 -9.02 -17.51 -16.32
N GLU A 112 -7.75 -17.61 -16.66
CA GLU A 112 -6.83 -18.63 -16.17
C GLU A 112 -5.94 -18.05 -15.06
N SER A 113 -5.67 -18.86 -14.02
CA SER A 113 -4.68 -18.53 -13.00
C SER A 113 -3.26 -18.61 -13.57
N LEU A 114 -2.37 -17.70 -13.18
CA LEU A 114 -0.98 -17.62 -13.67
C LEU A 114 0.04 -17.73 -12.52
N THR A 115 1.24 -18.26 -12.79
CA THR A 115 2.39 -18.13 -11.88
C THR A 115 2.97 -16.71 -11.93
N ILE A 116 3.89 -16.37 -11.02
CA ILE A 116 4.51 -15.04 -11.04
C ILE A 116 5.39 -14.86 -12.28
N GLU A 117 6.09 -15.92 -12.70
CA GLU A 117 6.88 -15.94 -13.93
C GLU A 117 6.00 -15.74 -15.16
N GLU A 118 4.84 -16.40 -15.21
CA GLU A 118 3.86 -16.19 -16.28
C GLU A 118 3.28 -14.77 -16.24
N ILE A 119 3.05 -14.19 -15.05
CA ILE A 119 2.61 -12.79 -14.93
C ILE A 119 3.66 -11.83 -15.50
N GLU A 120 4.95 -12.09 -15.24
CA GLU A 120 6.05 -11.30 -15.81
C GLU A 120 6.10 -11.40 -17.32
N ASP A 121 6.03 -12.61 -17.86
CA ASP A 121 6.04 -12.84 -19.30
C ASP A 121 4.87 -12.10 -19.94
N GLU A 122 3.66 -12.23 -19.40
CA GLU A 122 2.48 -11.52 -19.91
C GLU A 122 2.61 -10.00 -19.84
N TRP A 123 3.16 -9.47 -18.74
CA TRP A 123 3.44 -8.04 -18.63
C TRP A 123 4.40 -7.55 -19.72
N ARG A 124 5.42 -8.34 -20.06
CA ARG A 124 6.37 -8.04 -21.14
C ARG A 124 5.73 -8.14 -22.52
N HIS A 125 4.78 -9.04 -22.72
CA HIS A 125 4.02 -9.15 -23.97
C HIS A 125 3.10 -7.94 -24.20
N LEU A 126 2.52 -7.36 -23.14
CA LEU A 126 1.68 -6.17 -23.25
C LEU A 126 2.45 -4.96 -23.80
N ARG A 127 3.73 -4.80 -23.42
CA ARG A 127 4.63 -3.78 -23.99
C ARG A 127 6.09 -4.29 -24.01
N PRO A 128 6.73 -4.39 -25.18
CA PRO A 128 8.09 -4.90 -25.30
C PRO A 128 9.16 -4.15 -24.50
N ASP A 129 8.95 -2.86 -24.22
CA ASP A 129 9.86 -2.01 -23.43
C ASP A 129 9.80 -2.29 -21.92
N ASN A 130 8.85 -3.12 -21.47
CA ASN A 130 8.74 -3.48 -20.06
C ASN A 130 9.96 -4.27 -19.62
N LYS A 131 10.65 -3.76 -18.60
CA LYS A 131 11.80 -4.43 -17.99
C LYS A 131 11.36 -5.69 -17.22
N PRO A 132 12.24 -6.69 -17.12
CA PRO A 132 12.07 -7.81 -16.20
C PRO A 132 11.83 -7.35 -14.76
N PHE A 133 11.16 -8.18 -13.98
CA PHE A 133 10.91 -7.90 -12.56
C PHE A 133 12.19 -8.04 -11.77
N ASP A 134 12.47 -7.02 -10.94
CA ASP A 134 13.54 -7.09 -9.95
C ASP A 134 13.05 -7.80 -8.67
N ASP A 135 13.99 -8.22 -7.82
CA ASP A 135 13.68 -8.96 -6.57
C ASP A 135 12.71 -8.22 -5.65
N LYS A 136 12.77 -6.88 -5.63
CA LYS A 136 11.89 -6.06 -4.80
C LYS A 136 10.45 -6.13 -5.31
N LEU A 137 10.28 -6.00 -6.63
CA LEU A 137 8.97 -6.11 -7.27
C LEU A 137 8.39 -7.52 -7.13
N MET A 138 9.21 -8.55 -7.32
CA MET A 138 8.80 -9.96 -7.14
C MET A 138 8.31 -10.24 -5.72
N SER A 139 9.05 -9.74 -4.73
CA SER A 139 8.69 -9.87 -3.31
C SER A 139 7.38 -9.14 -3.01
N GLU A 140 7.20 -7.93 -3.56
CA GLU A 140 5.99 -7.13 -3.34
C GLU A 140 4.75 -7.74 -4.01
N ILE A 141 4.89 -8.26 -5.23
CA ILE A 141 3.83 -9.01 -5.93
C ILE A 141 3.42 -10.21 -5.08
N SER A 142 4.39 -11.03 -4.65
CA SER A 142 4.15 -12.20 -3.80
C SER A 142 3.42 -11.84 -2.50
N ARG A 143 3.88 -10.76 -1.84
CA ARG A 143 3.29 -10.25 -0.61
C ARG A 143 1.85 -9.78 -0.83
N MET A 144 1.58 -9.05 -1.91
CA MET A 144 0.25 -8.54 -2.23
C MET A 144 -0.75 -9.66 -2.49
N ILE A 145 -0.37 -10.66 -3.27
CA ILE A 145 -1.17 -11.85 -3.55
C ILE A 145 -1.48 -12.60 -2.25
N SER A 146 -0.49 -12.74 -1.38
CA SER A 146 -0.62 -13.49 -0.13
C SER A 146 -1.40 -12.76 0.96
N SER A 147 -1.42 -11.43 0.95
CA SER A 147 -2.06 -10.61 2.00
C SER A 147 -3.43 -10.08 1.63
N ASN A 148 -3.76 -10.05 0.34
CA ASN A 148 -5.02 -9.50 -0.15
C ASN A 148 -5.93 -10.60 -0.72
N HIS A 149 -6.54 -11.36 0.18
CA HIS A 149 -7.47 -12.44 -0.16
C HIS A 149 -8.83 -11.95 -0.67
N THR A 150 -9.14 -10.65 -0.58
CA THR A 150 -10.39 -10.11 -1.13
C THR A 150 -10.31 -9.97 -2.65
N PHE A 151 -9.13 -9.66 -3.20
CA PHE A 151 -8.91 -9.49 -4.64
C PHE A 151 -8.23 -10.67 -5.33
N PHE A 152 -7.41 -11.45 -4.63
CA PHE A 152 -6.62 -12.54 -5.24
C PHE A 152 -6.99 -13.92 -4.69
N GLU A 153 -6.95 -14.92 -5.55
CA GLU A 153 -7.10 -16.34 -5.23
C GLU A 153 -5.84 -17.09 -5.65
N VAL A 154 -5.32 -17.95 -4.76
CA VAL A 154 -4.16 -18.80 -5.04
C VAL A 154 -4.62 -20.24 -5.19
N VAL A 155 -4.45 -20.79 -6.38
CA VAL A 155 -4.81 -22.17 -6.74
C VAL A 155 -3.55 -23.03 -6.71
N ASN A 156 -3.58 -24.13 -5.96
CA ASN A 156 -2.52 -25.15 -6.02
C ASN A 156 -2.87 -26.16 -7.10
N VAL A 157 -2.04 -26.26 -8.14
CA VAL A 157 -2.18 -27.26 -9.21
C VAL A 157 -0.91 -28.11 -9.22
N GLU A 158 -0.98 -29.36 -9.70
CA GLU A 158 0.21 -30.19 -9.93
C GLU A 158 1.25 -29.41 -10.75
N GLY A 159 2.33 -28.95 -10.10
CA GLY A 159 3.35 -28.09 -10.71
C GLY A 159 3.59 -26.72 -10.07
N GLY A 160 2.78 -26.26 -9.10
CA GLY A 160 3.07 -25.03 -8.34
C GLY A 160 1.87 -24.22 -7.86
N LYS A 161 2.15 -23.06 -7.23
CA LYS A 161 1.14 -22.06 -6.84
C LYS A 161 0.82 -21.15 -8.02
N ARG A 162 -0.45 -21.06 -8.38
CA ARG A 162 -0.95 -20.18 -9.45
C ARG A 162 -1.92 -19.16 -8.85
N VAL A 163 -2.08 -18.03 -9.50
CA VAL A 163 -2.80 -16.87 -8.97
C VAL A 163 -3.83 -16.39 -9.97
N SER A 164 -5.08 -16.29 -9.55
CA SER A 164 -6.19 -15.69 -10.30
C SER A 164 -6.70 -14.44 -9.56
N MET A 165 -7.26 -13.50 -10.32
CA MET A 165 -8.03 -12.40 -9.73
C MET A 165 -9.44 -12.91 -9.42
N LYS A 166 -9.97 -12.58 -8.24
CA LYS A 166 -11.36 -12.86 -7.91
C LYS A 166 -12.23 -11.93 -8.74
N MET A 167 -12.87 -12.48 -9.77
CA MET A 167 -13.97 -11.77 -10.44
C MET A 167 -15.05 -11.55 -9.40
N GLY A 168 -15.45 -10.29 -9.18
CA GLY A 168 -16.51 -9.96 -8.23
C GLY A 168 -17.72 -10.86 -8.52
N VAL A 169 -18.11 -11.66 -7.54
CA VAL A 169 -19.31 -12.48 -7.66
C VAL A 169 -20.47 -11.51 -7.82
N GLU A 170 -21.10 -11.50 -9.00
CA GLU A 170 -22.45 -10.96 -9.13
C GLU A 170 -23.33 -11.74 -8.15
N GLN A 171 -23.80 -11.08 -7.08
CA GLN A 171 -24.98 -11.51 -6.35
C GLN A 171 -25.86 -10.31 -6.02
N GLY A 172 -26.87 -10.11 -6.89
CA GLY A 172 -28.26 -10.01 -6.47
C GLY A 172 -28.76 -8.65 -5.98
N SER A 173 -29.40 -7.89 -6.88
CA SER A 173 -30.68 -7.26 -6.52
C SER A 173 -31.66 -8.36 -6.10
N PRO A 174 -32.47 -8.15 -5.06
CA PRO A 174 -33.59 -7.21 -5.13
C PRO A 174 -33.51 -6.06 -4.13
#